data_AF-A0A1G2Z0J8-F1
#
_entry.id   AF-A0A1G2Z0J8-F1
#
_cell.length_a   1.000
_cell.length_b   1.000
_cell.length_c   1.000
_cell.angle_alpha   90.00
_cell.angle_beta   90.00
_cell.angle_gamma   90.00
#
_symmetry.space_group_name_H-M   'P 1'
#
loop_
_entity.id
_entity.type
_entity.pdbx_description
1 polymer ?
#
loop_
_entity_poly.entity_id
_entity_poly.type
_entity_poly.pdbx_seq_one_letter_code
_entity_poly.pdbx_strand_id
1 'polypeptide(L)'
;MDATIISNCIIDNEGNEIHNPDGSRITIDYTNLLGGASSIDDPCNAVVWGMDNIDADPCFVDPGHWADADDPNIVVEPNDPNAVWIDGDYHLKSQAGRWDPVSQNWVQDDVTSPCIDAGDPNRPIGHEPFPNGGVINMGAYGGTTEASKSYFGKPVCETIIAGDINGDCKVNLDDLVILMAHWLQDYTPRD
;
A
#
# COMPACT_ATOMS: atom_id res chain seq x y z
N MET A 1 -26.39 4.92 -12.38
CA MET A 1 -25.62 3.70 -12.70
C MET A 1 -24.54 3.65 -11.66
N ASP A 2 -24.59 2.63 -10.81
CA ASP A 2 -23.56 2.44 -9.79
C ASP A 2 -22.28 2.07 -10.53
N ALA A 3 -21.24 2.87 -10.34
CA ALA A 3 -19.91 2.57 -10.85
C ALA A 3 -19.19 1.75 -9.80
N THR A 4 -18.55 0.66 -10.22
CA THR A 4 -17.63 -0.08 -9.36
C THR A 4 -16.36 0.76 -9.22
N ILE A 5 -15.90 0.98 -7.99
CA ILE A 5 -14.65 1.72 -7.73
C ILE A 5 -13.64 0.74 -7.17
N ILE A 6 -12.48 0.67 -7.79
CA ILE A 6 -11.28 0.02 -7.26
C ILE A 6 -10.40 1.14 -6.72
N SER A 7 -10.17 1.15 -5.41
CA SER A 7 -9.28 2.14 -4.82
C SER A 7 -8.53 1.62 -3.60
N ASN A 8 -7.37 2.24 -3.34
CA ASN A 8 -6.44 1.87 -2.27
C ASN A 8 -5.97 0.42 -2.33
N CYS A 9 -5.86 -0.12 -3.54
CA CYS A 9 -5.52 -1.51 -3.79
C CYS A 9 -4.08 -1.64 -4.33
N ILE A 10 -3.50 -2.82 -4.13
CA ILE A 10 -2.32 -3.28 -4.87
C ILE A 10 -2.77 -4.55 -5.59
N ILE A 11 -2.66 -4.55 -6.91
CA ILE A 11 -3.07 -5.66 -7.77
C ILE A 11 -1.88 -6.03 -8.64
N ASP A 12 -1.37 -7.22 -8.39
CA ASP A 12 -0.14 -7.74 -8.97
C ASP A 12 -0.28 -9.25 -9.13
N ASN A 13 -0.46 -9.73 -10.36
CA ASN A 13 -0.51 -11.16 -10.67
C ASN A 13 0.24 -11.55 -11.95
N GLU A 14 1.17 -10.69 -12.40
CA GLU A 14 1.98 -10.87 -13.61
C GLU A 14 1.16 -11.10 -14.92
N GLY A 15 -0.06 -10.57 -15.03
CA GLY A 15 -1.03 -10.97 -16.07
C GLY A 15 -1.95 -9.86 -16.60
N ASN A 16 -3.14 -10.23 -17.07
CA ASN A 16 -4.24 -9.28 -17.29
C ASN A 16 -5.04 -9.24 -15.98
N GLU A 17 -4.71 -8.31 -15.09
CA GLU A 17 -5.26 -8.26 -13.73
C GLU A 17 -6.77 -7.97 -13.71
N ILE A 18 -7.27 -7.22 -14.70
CA ILE A 18 -8.67 -6.77 -14.76
C ILE A 18 -9.26 -7.13 -16.12
N HIS A 19 -10.34 -7.89 -16.12
CA HIS A 19 -11.08 -8.28 -17.33
C HIS A 19 -12.54 -7.78 -17.25
N ASN A 20 -12.93 -6.90 -18.18
CA ASN A 20 -14.23 -6.23 -18.22
C ASN A 20 -14.93 -6.40 -19.59
N PRO A 21 -15.38 -7.61 -19.95
CA PRO A 21 -15.89 -7.90 -21.29
C PRO A 21 -17.31 -7.37 -21.54
N ASP A 22 -18.07 -7.04 -20.48
CA ASP A 22 -19.48 -6.65 -20.57
C ASP A 22 -19.70 -5.13 -20.64
N GLY A 23 -18.63 -4.34 -20.48
CA GLY A 23 -18.68 -2.88 -20.47
C GLY A 23 -19.25 -2.30 -19.18
N SER A 24 -19.13 -3.02 -18.06
CA SER A 24 -19.40 -2.46 -16.74
C SER A 24 -18.52 -1.25 -16.49
N ARG A 25 -19.08 -0.18 -15.91
CA ARG A 25 -18.31 1.02 -15.60
C ARG A 25 -17.48 0.79 -14.33
N ILE A 26 -16.17 0.77 -14.51
CA ILE A 26 -15.18 0.63 -13.42
C ILE A 26 -14.34 1.90 -13.38
N THR A 27 -14.17 2.49 -12.20
CA THR A 27 -13.18 3.55 -11.98
C THR A 27 -12.06 3.00 -11.12
N ILE A 28 -10.82 3.25 -11.51
CA ILE A 28 -9.64 2.86 -10.74
C ILE A 28 -8.95 4.15 -10.28
N ASP A 29 -8.81 4.34 -8.98
CA ASP A 29 -8.13 5.50 -8.36
C ASP A 29 -7.19 5.00 -7.26
N TYR A 30 -6.07 5.69 -7.02
CA TYR A 30 -5.16 5.40 -5.90
C TYR A 30 -4.84 3.91 -5.75
N THR A 31 -4.49 3.25 -6.85
CA THR A 31 -4.22 1.82 -6.92
C THR A 31 -2.88 1.57 -7.59
N ASN A 32 -2.07 0.67 -7.01
CA ASN A 32 -0.92 0.12 -7.70
C ASN A 32 -1.40 -1.06 -8.55
N LEU A 33 -1.31 -0.93 -9.87
CA LEU A 33 -1.68 -1.99 -10.81
C LEU A 33 -0.44 -2.33 -11.64
N LEU A 34 0.09 -3.53 -11.45
CA LEU A 34 1.23 -3.98 -12.24
C LEU A 34 0.85 -4.01 -13.73
N GLY A 35 1.69 -3.42 -14.59
CA GLY A 35 1.38 -3.27 -16.01
C GLY A 35 0.44 -2.10 -16.32
N GLY A 36 -0.02 -1.38 -15.30
CA GLY A 36 -0.82 -0.17 -15.38
C GLY A 36 -2.10 -0.34 -16.20
N ALA A 37 -2.57 0.73 -16.83
CA ALA A 37 -3.79 0.67 -17.65
C ALA A 37 -3.71 -0.34 -18.82
N SER A 38 -2.50 -0.76 -19.21
CA SER A 38 -2.30 -1.69 -20.33
C SER A 38 -2.61 -3.15 -19.99
N SER A 39 -2.66 -3.48 -18.70
CA SER A 39 -2.99 -4.82 -18.22
C SER A 39 -4.50 -5.04 -18.01
N ILE A 40 -5.29 -4.03 -18.36
CA ILE A 40 -6.75 -4.06 -18.32
C ILE A 40 -7.30 -4.50 -19.68
N ASP A 41 -8.01 -5.63 -19.70
CA ASP A 41 -8.76 -6.07 -20.86
C ASP A 41 -10.20 -5.54 -20.82
N ASP A 42 -10.43 -4.42 -21.51
CA ASP A 42 -11.70 -3.68 -21.53
C ASP A 42 -12.14 -3.39 -22.98
N PRO A 43 -12.68 -4.39 -23.71
CA PRO A 43 -13.06 -4.23 -25.12
C PRO A 43 -14.19 -3.20 -25.34
N CYS A 44 -14.92 -2.85 -24.29
CA CYS A 44 -16.00 -1.85 -24.33
C CYS A 44 -15.54 -0.44 -23.93
N ASN A 45 -14.28 -0.26 -23.53
CA ASN A 45 -13.70 1.01 -23.11
C ASN A 45 -14.54 1.71 -22.01
N ALA A 46 -15.02 0.93 -21.05
CA ALA A 46 -15.86 1.34 -19.93
C ALA A 46 -15.07 1.56 -18.62
N VAL A 47 -13.80 1.19 -18.58
CA VAL A 47 -12.87 1.45 -17.48
C VAL A 47 -12.37 2.89 -17.55
N VAL A 48 -12.41 3.57 -16.41
CA VAL A 48 -11.88 4.93 -16.23
C VAL A 48 -10.61 4.82 -15.40
N TRP A 49 -9.47 5.09 -16.05
CA TRP A 49 -8.20 5.31 -15.35
C TRP A 49 -8.24 6.66 -14.66
N GLY A 50 -8.34 6.63 -13.34
CA GLY A 50 -8.55 7.79 -12.50
C GLY A 50 -7.24 8.35 -11.92
N MET A 51 -7.35 8.91 -10.72
CA MET A 51 -6.29 9.68 -10.06
C MET A 51 -5.23 8.77 -9.44
N ASP A 52 -3.97 9.22 -9.53
CA ASP A 52 -2.83 8.74 -8.74
C ASP A 52 -2.67 7.20 -8.63
N ASN A 53 -3.04 6.50 -9.70
CA ASN A 53 -2.66 5.11 -9.88
C ASN A 53 -1.16 5.02 -10.20
N ILE A 54 -0.52 3.98 -9.69
CA ILE A 54 0.90 3.71 -9.90
C ILE A 54 1.09 2.35 -10.60
N ASP A 55 2.20 2.23 -11.33
CA ASP A 55 2.67 1.00 -11.96
C ASP A 55 4.14 0.86 -11.59
N ALA A 56 4.39 0.20 -10.47
CA ALA A 56 5.71 -0.01 -9.91
C ALA A 56 5.70 -1.23 -8.98
N ASP A 57 6.87 -1.84 -8.77
CA ASP A 57 7.04 -2.86 -7.75
C ASP A 57 6.57 -2.32 -6.39
N PRO A 58 5.55 -2.94 -5.74
CA PRO A 58 5.06 -2.50 -4.44
C PRO A 58 6.09 -2.66 -3.31
N CYS A 59 7.22 -3.32 -3.55
CA CYS A 59 8.27 -3.57 -2.58
C CYS A 59 7.75 -4.27 -1.32
N PHE A 60 7.00 -5.36 -1.49
CA PHE A 60 6.66 -6.25 -0.39
C PHE A 60 7.91 -6.90 0.20
N VAL A 61 7.82 -7.40 1.44
CA VAL A 61 8.94 -8.13 2.04
C VAL A 61 9.16 -9.47 1.41
N ASP A 62 8.10 -10.26 1.35
CA ASP A 62 8.16 -11.60 0.78
C ASP A 62 6.78 -11.98 0.24
N PRO A 63 6.48 -11.74 -1.04
CA PRO A 63 5.21 -12.18 -1.62
C PRO A 63 5.02 -13.69 -1.47
N GLY A 64 3.78 -14.12 -1.23
CA GLY A 64 3.44 -15.53 -1.21
C GLY A 64 3.71 -16.20 -2.56
N HIS A 65 4.06 -17.48 -2.54
CA HIS A 65 4.42 -18.23 -3.74
C HIS A 65 4.01 -19.70 -3.62
N TRP A 66 3.97 -20.38 -4.76
CA TRP A 66 3.79 -21.83 -4.81
C TRP A 66 5.12 -22.55 -4.59
N ALA A 67 5.13 -23.54 -3.71
CA ALA A 67 6.29 -24.37 -3.41
C ALA A 67 5.96 -25.87 -3.50
N ASP A 68 6.98 -26.69 -3.66
CA ASP A 68 6.83 -28.14 -3.62
C ASP A 68 6.43 -28.61 -2.20
N ALA A 69 5.44 -29.50 -2.11
CA ALA A 69 4.92 -29.99 -0.83
C ALA A 69 5.95 -30.79 0.00
N ASP A 70 6.91 -31.43 -0.65
CA ASP A 70 7.96 -32.21 0.00
C ASP A 70 9.19 -31.37 0.38
N ASP A 71 9.43 -30.25 -0.32
CA ASP A 71 10.47 -29.26 0.02
C ASP A 71 10.01 -27.81 -0.26
N PRO A 72 9.57 -27.06 0.78
CA PRO A 72 9.11 -25.68 0.64
C PRO A 72 10.14 -24.67 0.11
N ASN A 73 11.42 -25.05 -0.02
CA ASN A 73 12.44 -24.18 -0.62
C ASN A 73 12.48 -24.27 -2.15
N ILE A 74 11.73 -25.19 -2.74
CA ILE A 74 11.63 -25.34 -4.20
C ILE A 74 10.38 -24.59 -4.65
N VAL A 75 10.57 -23.45 -5.30
CA VAL A 75 9.49 -22.72 -5.97
C VAL A 75 9.00 -23.53 -7.17
N VAL A 76 7.68 -23.72 -7.27
CA VAL A 76 7.03 -24.46 -8.35
C VAL A 76 5.91 -23.61 -8.97
N GLU A 77 5.40 -24.07 -10.11
CA GLU A 77 4.27 -23.43 -10.77
C GLU A 77 2.93 -23.83 -10.12
N PRO A 78 1.89 -22.98 -10.17
CA PRO A 78 0.57 -23.28 -9.59
C PRO A 78 -0.10 -24.56 -10.14
N ASN A 79 0.30 -25.02 -11.32
CA ASN A 79 -0.26 -26.20 -11.97
C ASN A 79 0.51 -27.49 -11.68
N ASP A 80 1.58 -27.44 -10.87
CA ASP A 80 2.26 -28.65 -10.40
C ASP A 80 1.32 -29.45 -9.47
N PRO A 81 1.11 -30.76 -9.72
CA PRO A 81 0.25 -31.58 -8.86
C PRO A 81 0.74 -31.71 -7.40
N ASN A 82 1.99 -31.36 -7.11
CA ASN A 82 2.59 -31.31 -5.77
C ASN A 82 2.73 -29.88 -5.22
N ALA A 83 2.12 -28.87 -5.87
CA ALA A 83 2.19 -27.49 -5.41
C ALA A 83 1.37 -27.25 -4.13
N VAL A 84 1.96 -26.54 -3.18
CA VAL A 84 1.30 -25.95 -2.01
C VAL A 84 1.57 -24.45 -1.95
N TRP A 85 0.60 -23.68 -1.49
CA TRP A 85 0.76 -22.23 -1.31
C TRP A 85 1.48 -21.93 -0.01
N ILE A 86 2.53 -21.11 -0.09
CA ILE A 86 3.24 -20.54 1.05
C ILE A 86 2.80 -19.09 1.20
N ASP A 87 2.20 -18.79 2.35
CA ASP A 87 1.78 -17.43 2.67
C ASP A 87 2.99 -16.50 2.79
N GLY A 88 2.87 -15.32 2.18
CA GLY A 88 3.90 -14.29 2.22
C GLY A 88 3.69 -13.24 3.29
N ASP A 89 4.66 -12.34 3.39
CA ASP A 89 4.63 -11.11 4.14
C ASP A 89 4.46 -9.90 3.20
N TYR A 90 3.23 -9.41 3.13
CA TYR A 90 2.80 -8.33 2.25
C TYR A 90 2.88 -6.93 2.89
N HIS A 91 3.56 -6.74 4.03
CA HIS A 91 3.80 -5.36 4.44
C HIS A 91 4.83 -4.71 3.51
N LEU A 92 4.70 -3.40 3.37
CA LEU A 92 5.52 -2.60 2.48
C LEU A 92 6.89 -2.32 3.10
N LYS A 93 7.97 -2.51 2.35
CA LYS A 93 9.31 -2.14 2.84
C LYS A 93 9.38 -0.64 3.16
N SER A 94 10.02 -0.30 4.27
CA SER A 94 10.20 1.09 4.68
C SER A 94 11.52 1.33 5.41
N GLN A 95 12.24 2.35 4.96
CA GLN A 95 13.44 2.84 5.65
C GLN A 95 13.12 3.51 7.01
N ALA A 96 11.86 3.94 7.22
CA ALA A 96 11.37 4.44 8.50
C ALA A 96 10.89 3.33 9.45
N GLY A 97 10.58 2.16 8.90
CA GLY A 97 10.23 0.97 9.66
C GLY A 97 8.99 0.29 9.13
N ARG A 98 9.08 -1.01 8.95
CA ARG A 98 7.99 -1.92 8.65
C ARG A 98 7.73 -2.84 9.84
N TRP A 99 6.47 -3.24 10.05
CA TRP A 99 6.12 -4.23 11.05
C TRP A 99 6.62 -5.61 10.63
N ASP A 100 7.37 -6.28 11.50
CA ASP A 100 7.72 -7.70 11.37
C ASP A 100 6.83 -8.54 12.30
N PRO A 101 5.90 -9.35 11.77
CA PRO A 101 4.99 -10.14 12.58
C PRO A 101 5.69 -11.26 13.38
N VAL A 102 6.91 -11.67 12.97
CA VAL A 102 7.66 -12.73 13.65
C VAL A 102 8.32 -12.21 14.92
N SER A 103 9.05 -11.09 14.82
CA SER A 103 9.68 -10.46 15.99
C SER A 103 8.74 -9.54 16.78
N GLN A 104 7.56 -9.24 16.24
CA GLN A 104 6.61 -8.26 16.76
C GLN A 104 7.26 -6.90 16.99
N ASN A 105 8.07 -6.46 16.04
CA ASN A 105 8.86 -5.24 16.15
C ASN A 105 8.98 -4.50 14.80
N TRP A 106 9.43 -3.26 14.86
CA TRP A 106 9.72 -2.45 13.68
C TRP A 106 11.13 -2.72 13.15
N VAL A 107 11.23 -3.08 11.87
CA VAL A 107 12.48 -3.34 11.15
C VAL A 107 12.65 -2.28 10.07
N GLN A 108 13.85 -1.73 9.94
CA GLN A 108 14.17 -0.77 8.87
C GLN A 108 14.70 -1.49 7.65
N ASP A 109 14.12 -1.19 6.50
CA ASP A 109 14.55 -1.71 5.21
C ASP A 109 15.53 -0.76 4.51
N ASP A 110 16.08 -1.19 3.37
CA ASP A 110 16.96 -0.42 2.51
C ASP A 110 16.22 0.39 1.44
N VAL A 111 14.94 0.08 1.21
CA VAL A 111 14.04 0.74 0.25
C VAL A 111 12.73 1.15 0.93
N THR A 112 12.11 2.20 0.42
CA THR A 112 10.76 2.63 0.80
C THR A 112 9.83 2.37 -0.37
N SER A 113 8.76 1.60 -0.11
CA SER A 113 7.74 1.28 -1.11
C SER A 113 7.08 2.54 -1.69
N PRO A 114 6.78 2.57 -3.01
CA PRO A 114 5.99 3.64 -3.62
C PRO A 114 4.51 3.62 -3.19
N CYS A 115 4.05 2.55 -2.53
CA CYS A 115 2.67 2.40 -2.05
C CYS A 115 2.45 3.02 -0.65
N ILE A 116 3.52 3.48 0.01
CA ILE A 116 3.43 4.20 1.28
C ILE A 116 2.99 5.65 1.01
N ASP A 117 2.04 6.17 1.79
CA ASP A 117 1.45 7.51 1.65
C ASP A 117 0.85 7.78 0.25
N ALA A 118 0.40 6.75 -0.46
CA ALA A 118 -0.03 6.84 -1.85
C ALA A 118 -1.54 6.64 -2.07
N GLY A 119 -2.30 6.33 -1.01
CA GLY A 119 -3.74 6.18 -1.07
C GLY A 119 -4.51 7.49 -1.30
N ASP A 120 -5.84 7.42 -1.23
CA ASP A 120 -6.69 8.62 -1.37
C ASP A 120 -6.49 9.57 -0.17
N PRO A 121 -5.99 10.81 -0.38
CA PRO A 121 -5.69 11.75 0.70
C PRO A 121 -6.94 12.26 1.44
N ASN A 122 -8.14 12.00 0.93
CA ASN A 122 -9.40 12.32 1.62
C ASN A 122 -9.89 11.19 2.53
N ARG A 123 -9.26 10.01 2.47
CA ARG A 123 -9.61 8.89 3.34
C ARG A 123 -8.93 9.03 4.69
N PRO A 124 -9.58 8.60 5.78
CA PRO A 124 -8.93 8.58 7.08
C PRO A 124 -7.71 7.67 7.04
N ILE A 125 -6.58 8.11 7.60
CA ILE A 125 -5.37 7.29 7.79
C ILE A 125 -5.60 6.10 8.74
N GLY A 126 -6.74 6.02 9.43
CA GLY A 126 -7.03 4.92 10.33
C GLY A 126 -6.03 4.80 11.48
N HIS A 127 -5.46 3.61 11.65
CA HIS A 127 -4.55 3.28 12.75
C HIS A 127 -3.08 3.22 12.35
N GLU A 128 -2.70 3.82 11.21
CA GLU A 128 -1.32 3.80 10.75
C GLU A 128 -0.37 4.45 11.77
N PRO A 129 0.77 3.81 12.09
CA PRO A 129 1.63 4.25 13.17
C PRO A 129 2.55 5.39 12.75
N PHE A 130 2.88 6.26 13.71
CA PHE A 130 3.80 7.37 13.49
C PHE A 130 5.24 6.91 13.12
N PRO A 131 5.91 7.63 12.19
CA PRO A 131 5.38 8.69 11.33
C PRO A 131 4.55 8.13 10.16
N ASN A 132 3.46 8.82 9.78
CA ASN A 132 2.43 8.29 8.85
C ASN A 132 1.93 9.27 7.77
N GLY A 133 2.75 10.26 7.35
CA GLY A 133 2.55 11.00 6.09
C GLY A 133 1.34 11.94 5.96
N GLY A 134 0.27 11.69 6.70
CA GLY A 134 -1.07 12.21 6.47
C GLY A 134 -1.88 11.42 5.43
N VAL A 135 -1.28 10.53 4.63
CA VAL A 135 -1.98 9.82 3.56
C VAL A 135 -1.97 8.32 3.85
N ILE A 136 -3.11 7.66 3.70
CA ILE A 136 -3.21 6.21 3.95
C ILE A 136 -2.32 5.44 2.96
N ASN A 137 -1.65 4.39 3.42
CA ASN A 137 -0.93 3.46 2.55
C ASN A 137 -1.91 2.67 1.66
N MET A 138 -1.47 2.30 0.45
CA MET A 138 -2.20 1.35 -0.39
C MET A 138 -2.02 -0.08 0.12
N GLY A 139 -2.98 -0.96 -0.21
CA GLY A 139 -2.84 -2.41 -0.02
C GLY A 139 -3.31 -2.94 1.33
N ALA A 140 -2.98 -4.20 1.62
CA ALA A 140 -3.61 -5.00 2.68
C ALA A 140 -3.47 -4.42 4.10
N TYR A 141 -2.36 -3.73 4.37
CA TYR A 141 -2.06 -3.16 5.69
C TYR A 141 -2.38 -1.67 5.81
N GLY A 142 -2.81 -1.01 4.72
CA GLY A 142 -3.23 0.38 4.75
C GLY A 142 -4.33 0.64 5.76
N GLY A 143 -4.20 1.69 6.57
CA GLY A 143 -5.14 2.04 7.63
C GLY A 143 -5.06 1.19 8.90
N THR A 144 -4.12 0.24 8.99
CA THR A 144 -3.98 -0.68 10.14
C THR A 144 -2.86 -0.30 11.08
N THR A 145 -2.82 -0.91 12.27
CA THR A 145 -1.73 -0.72 13.26
C THR A 145 -0.38 -1.27 12.81
N GLU A 146 -0.37 -2.09 11.77
CA GLU A 146 0.83 -2.74 11.23
C GLU A 146 1.32 -2.06 9.95
N ALA A 147 0.62 -1.01 9.48
CA ALA A 147 1.02 -0.26 8.32
C ALA A 147 2.45 0.28 8.44
N SER A 148 3.16 0.28 7.32
CA SER A 148 4.57 0.67 7.27
C SER A 148 4.70 2.18 7.40
N LYS A 149 5.77 2.64 8.05
CA LYS A 149 5.95 4.04 8.41
C LYS A 149 6.46 4.86 7.23
N SER A 150 6.10 6.13 7.21
CA SER A 150 6.53 7.11 6.20
C SER A 150 7.99 7.50 6.39
N TYR A 151 8.77 7.49 5.32
CA TYR A 151 10.18 7.86 5.35
C TYR A 151 10.43 9.23 4.72
N PHE A 152 10.92 10.18 5.52
CA PHE A 152 11.18 11.56 5.09
C PHE A 152 12.66 11.84 4.81
N GLY A 153 13.39 10.83 4.32
CA GLY A 153 14.80 10.96 3.93
C GLY A 153 15.78 11.05 5.11
N LYS A 154 15.32 10.85 6.34
CA LYS A 154 16.14 10.87 7.57
C LYS A 154 15.69 9.76 8.53
N PRO A 155 16.57 9.28 9.43
CA PRO A 155 16.17 8.35 10.48
C PRO A 155 15.03 8.90 11.32
N VAL A 156 14.10 8.03 11.71
CA VAL A 156 12.96 8.38 12.56
C VAL A 156 13.43 8.74 13.96
N CYS A 157 12.84 9.78 14.54
CA CYS A 157 13.14 10.20 15.89
C CYS A 157 12.73 9.14 16.92
N GLU A 158 13.67 8.74 17.79
CA GLU A 158 13.39 7.83 18.91
C GLU A 158 12.63 8.53 20.05
N THR A 159 12.55 9.86 20.01
CA THR A 159 11.84 10.67 21.01
C THR A 159 10.63 11.33 20.36
N ILE A 160 9.46 11.21 21.02
CA ILE A 160 8.26 11.93 20.59
C ILE A 160 8.45 13.41 20.91
N ILE A 161 8.51 14.24 19.87
CA ILE A 161 8.56 15.69 19.97
C ILE A 161 7.20 16.22 19.52
N ALA A 162 6.53 16.99 20.39
CA ALA A 162 5.23 17.56 20.04
C ALA A 162 5.38 18.50 18.82
N GLY A 163 4.65 18.19 17.75
CA GLY A 163 4.67 18.95 16.50
C GLY A 163 5.70 18.48 15.47
N ASP A 164 6.54 17.49 15.79
CA ASP A 164 7.36 16.78 14.81
C ASP A 164 6.49 15.68 14.20
N ILE A 165 5.87 15.99 13.07
CA ILE A 165 4.87 15.14 12.40
C ILE A 165 5.56 14.21 11.41
N ASN A 166 6.65 14.65 10.80
CA ASN A 166 7.42 13.83 9.88
C ASN A 166 8.46 12.92 10.59
N GLY A 167 8.63 13.08 11.90
CA GLY A 167 9.51 12.25 12.71
C GLY A 167 11.00 12.49 12.47
N ASP A 168 11.40 13.67 12.00
CA ASP A 168 12.81 13.98 11.66
C ASP A 168 13.61 14.63 12.80
N CYS A 169 13.05 14.59 14.02
CA CYS A 169 13.56 15.23 15.25
C CYS A 169 13.57 16.76 15.22
N LYS A 170 12.82 17.39 14.32
CA LYS A 170 12.70 18.86 14.25
C LYS A 170 11.25 19.23 14.09
N VAL A 171 10.88 20.37 14.69
CA VAL A 171 9.59 21.01 14.43
C VAL A 171 9.84 22.18 13.50
N ASN A 172 9.43 22.06 12.24
CA ASN A 172 9.72 23.04 11.20
C ASN A 172 8.59 23.14 10.15
N LEU A 173 8.88 23.73 8.99
CA LEU A 173 7.88 23.96 7.94
C LEU A 173 7.37 22.64 7.34
N ASP A 174 8.20 21.61 7.28
CA ASP A 174 7.84 20.30 6.73
C ASP A 174 6.70 19.67 7.56
N ASP A 175 6.75 19.79 8.90
CA ASP A 175 5.66 19.34 9.78
C ASP A 175 4.40 20.16 9.60
N LEU A 176 4.56 21.48 9.44
CA LEU A 176 3.44 22.37 9.21
C LEU A 176 2.72 22.04 7.90
N VAL A 177 3.43 21.63 6.86
CA VAL A 177 2.82 21.22 5.58
C VAL A 177 1.92 19.99 5.78
N ILE A 178 2.40 18.97 6.50
CA ILE A 178 1.59 17.77 6.79
C ILE A 178 0.38 18.14 7.66
N LEU A 179 0.58 18.97 8.69
CA LEU A 179 -0.53 19.47 9.51
C LEU A 179 -1.59 20.19 8.65
N MET A 180 -1.14 21.06 7.74
CA MET A 180 -2.03 21.88 6.90
C MET A 180 -2.82 21.04 5.89
N ALA A 181 -2.30 19.89 5.45
CA ALA A 181 -3.02 18.97 4.57
C ALA A 181 -4.30 18.40 5.22
N HIS A 182 -4.30 18.27 6.56
CA HIS A 182 -5.42 17.71 7.33
C HIS A 182 -6.15 18.74 8.19
N TRP A 183 -5.78 20.01 8.09
CA TRP A 183 -6.33 21.06 8.94
C TRP A 183 -7.84 21.20 8.77
N LEU A 184 -8.58 21.16 9.88
CA LEU A 184 -10.05 21.20 9.96
C LEU A 184 -10.78 19.99 9.34
N GLN A 185 -10.09 18.88 9.04
CA GLN A 185 -10.81 17.64 8.70
C GLN A 185 -11.64 17.15 9.90
N ASP A 186 -12.86 16.70 9.63
CA ASP A 186 -13.82 16.23 10.63
C ASP A 186 -14.25 14.79 10.32
N TYR A 187 -13.83 13.86 11.19
CA TYR A 187 -14.16 12.44 11.13
C TYR A 187 -15.05 12.00 12.29
N THR A 188 -15.76 12.94 12.95
CA THR A 188 -16.71 12.61 14.02
C THR A 188 -17.71 11.55 13.51
N PRO A 189 -17.82 10.38 14.16
CA PRO A 189 -18.80 9.38 13.78
C PRO A 189 -20.19 10.02 13.77
N ARG A 190 -20.92 9.86 12.66
CA ARG A 190 -22.29 10.37 12.56
C ARG A 190 -23.22 9.34 13.20
N ASP A 191 -23.97 9.79 14.20
CA ASP A 191 -25.01 9.02 14.91
C ASP A 191 -26.14 8.54 13.97
#